data_AF-A0A0C7MUA2-F1
#
_entry.id   AF-A0A0C7MUA2-F1
#
_cell.length_a   1.000
_cell.length_b   1.000
_cell.length_c   1.000
_cell.angle_alpha   90.00
_cell.angle_beta   90.00
_cell.angle_gamma   90.00
#
_symmetry.space_group_name_H-M   'P 1'
#
loop_
_entity.id
_entity.type
_entity.pdbx_description
1 polymer ?
#
loop_
_entity_poly.entity_id
_entity_poly.type
_entity_poly.pdbx_seq_one_letter_code
_entity_poly.pdbx_strand_id
1 'polypeptide(L)'
;MNSFLDYAQYFITLVFTYTVRALTWLVPLLFRFAQTHPTTTNVFGYLLAAYISWKVLCHLWTILKRIMLVVLVVFAAMLWSRGLHQVVSHDVPVLMQYLGPKASIPGLWNQIRYYIHPDNFGKLYSSALQVQLETLRDRSVRFLADLSN
;
A
#
# COMPACT_ATOMS: atom_id res chain seq x y z
N MET A 1 -13.66 -4.78 -32.48
CA MET A 1 -12.99 -4.79 -31.15
C MET A 1 -12.84 -6.21 -30.60
N ASN A 2 -13.75 -7.14 -30.90
CA ASN A 2 -13.66 -8.54 -30.45
C ASN A 2 -12.50 -9.32 -31.10
N SER A 3 -12.20 -9.08 -32.37
CA SER A 3 -11.10 -9.75 -33.08
C SER A 3 -9.73 -9.56 -32.41
N PHE A 4 -9.43 -8.37 -31.90
CA PHE A 4 -8.16 -8.09 -31.23
C PHE A 4 -8.00 -8.87 -29.91
N LEU A 5 -9.08 -8.98 -29.13
CA LEU A 5 -9.11 -9.76 -27.90
C LEU A 5 -8.92 -11.26 -28.18
N ASP A 6 -9.54 -11.78 -29.23
CA ASP A 6 -9.41 -13.18 -29.64
C ASP A 6 -7.96 -13.51 -30.07
N TYR A 7 -7.32 -12.62 -30.82
CA TYR A 7 -5.89 -12.77 -31.18
C TYR A 7 -4.97 -12.72 -29.97
N ALA A 8 -5.23 -11.81 -29.01
CA ALA A 8 -4.44 -11.70 -27.80
C ALA A 8 -4.55 -12.97 -26.93
N GLN A 9 -5.76 -13.51 -26.77
CA GLN A 9 -5.98 -14.75 -26.03
C GLN A 9 -5.28 -15.93 -26.69
N TYR A 10 -5.39 -16.07 -28.02
CA TYR A 10 -4.70 -17.13 -28.76
C TYR A 10 -3.18 -17.06 -28.57
N PHE A 11 -2.60 -15.86 -28.64
CA PHE A 11 -1.16 -15.68 -28.45
C PHE A 11 -0.71 -16.02 -27.03
N ILE A 12 -1.47 -15.61 -26.00
CA ILE A 12 -1.20 -15.96 -24.61
C ILE A 12 -1.24 -17.47 -24.42
N THR A 13 -2.27 -18.15 -24.94
CA THR A 13 -2.39 -19.62 -24.85
C THR A 13 -1.25 -20.33 -25.56
N LEU A 14 -0.82 -19.82 -26.72
CA LEU A 14 0.28 -20.38 -27.49
C LEU A 14 1.60 -20.26 -26.71
N VAL A 15 1.93 -19.06 -26.23
CA VAL A 15 3.13 -18.81 -25.41
C VAL A 15 3.10 -19.69 -24.16
N PHE A 16 1.96 -19.78 -23.47
CA PHE A 16 1.82 -20.59 -22.28
C PHE A 16 2.06 -22.08 -22.57
N THR A 17 1.50 -22.59 -23.67
CA THR A 17 1.64 -24.00 -24.08
C THR A 17 3.09 -24.34 -24.42
N TYR A 18 3.78 -23.47 -25.17
CA TYR A 18 5.21 -23.65 -25.45
C TYR A 18 6.06 -23.60 -24.18
N THR A 19 5.75 -22.68 -23.27
CA THR A 19 6.47 -22.55 -21.99
C THR A 19 6.30 -23.81 -21.13
N VAL A 20 5.07 -24.30 -20.99
CA VAL A 20 4.77 -25.53 -20.24
C VAL A 20 5.47 -26.72 -20.87
N ARG A 21 5.42 -26.87 -22.20
CA ARG A 21 6.05 -27.98 -22.91
C ARG A 21 7.57 -27.97 -22.77
N ALA A 22 8.19 -26.79 -22.81
CA ALA A 22 9.61 -26.64 -22.52
C ALA A 22 9.92 -27.06 -21.07
N LEU A 23 9.10 -26.61 -20.11
CA LEU A 23 9.25 -26.99 -18.69
C LEU A 23 9.15 -28.51 -18.49
N THR A 24 8.17 -29.16 -19.14
CA THR A 24 7.97 -30.61 -19.04
C THR A 24 9.20 -31.40 -19.50
N TRP A 25 9.96 -30.88 -20.47
CA TRP A 25 11.23 -31.48 -20.90
C TRP A 25 12.40 -31.13 -19.98
N LEU A 26 12.42 -29.90 -19.46
CA LEU A 26 13.51 -29.39 -18.61
C LEU A 26 13.53 -30.05 -17.22
N VAL A 27 12.36 -30.25 -16.62
CA VAL A 27 12.20 -30.85 -15.28
C VAL A 27 12.86 -32.23 -15.15
N PRO A 28 12.56 -33.23 -16.01
CA PRO A 28 13.19 -34.55 -15.90
C PRO A 28 14.69 -34.52 -16.20
N LEU A 29 15.15 -33.61 -17.06
CA LEU A 29 16.57 -33.44 -17.38
C LEU A 29 17.34 -32.88 -16.18
N LEU A 30 16.80 -31.84 -15.54
CA LEU A 30 17.34 -31.28 -14.30
C LEU A 30 17.33 -32.31 -13.16
N PHE A 31 16.27 -33.10 -13.06
CA PHE A 31 16.17 -34.14 -12.03
C PHE A 31 17.25 -35.22 -12.20
N ARG A 32 17.48 -35.70 -13.42
CA ARG A 32 18.58 -36.64 -13.71
C ARG A 32 19.95 -36.01 -13.42
N PHE A 33 20.14 -34.75 -13.82
CA PHE A 33 21.38 -34.01 -13.55
C PHE A 33 21.64 -33.87 -12.04
N ALA A 34 20.59 -33.58 -11.27
CA ALA A 34 20.64 -33.45 -9.82
C ALA A 34 21.06 -34.75 -9.14
N GLN A 35 20.58 -35.90 -9.63
CA GLN A 35 20.97 -37.21 -9.12
C GLN A 35 22.43 -37.56 -9.45
N THR A 36 22.93 -37.18 -10.62
CA THR A 36 24.32 -37.44 -11.03
C THR A 36 25.34 -36.55 -10.32
N HIS A 37 24.97 -35.30 -9.99
CA HIS A 37 25.89 -34.32 -9.39
C HIS A 37 25.24 -33.57 -8.20
N PRO A 38 25.03 -34.24 -7.05
CA PRO A 38 24.28 -33.70 -5.92
C PRO A 38 24.96 -32.48 -5.28
N THR A 39 26.29 -32.47 -5.20
CA THR A 39 27.05 -31.36 -4.59
C THR A 39 26.92 -30.08 -5.42
N THR A 40 27.09 -30.16 -6.75
CA THR A 40 26.95 -29.00 -7.64
C THR A 40 25.54 -28.44 -7.63
N THR A 41 24.53 -29.32 -7.62
CA THR A 41 23.12 -28.92 -7.61
C THR A 41 22.77 -28.17 -6.32
N ASN A 42 23.28 -28.63 -5.17
CA ASN A 42 23.08 -27.93 -3.90
C ASN A 42 23.73 -26.54 -3.90
N VAL A 43 24.96 -26.41 -4.42
CA VAL A 43 25.65 -25.11 -4.51
C VAL A 43 24.88 -24.14 -5.42
N PHE A 44 24.43 -24.59 -6.59
CA PHE A 44 23.59 -23.77 -7.47
C PHE A 44 22.26 -23.42 -6.82
N GLY A 45 21.64 -24.35 -6.10
CA GLY A 45 20.42 -24.11 -5.34
C GLY A 45 20.58 -23.02 -4.28
N TYR A 46 21.66 -23.07 -3.49
CA TYR A 46 21.95 -22.04 -2.49
C TYR A 46 22.25 -20.68 -3.13
N LEU A 47 23.03 -20.64 -4.22
CA LEU A 47 23.28 -19.40 -4.96
C LEU A 47 22.00 -18.78 -5.51
N LEU A 48 21.13 -19.60 -6.12
CA LEU A 48 19.84 -19.16 -6.63
C LEU A 48 18.95 -18.63 -5.51
N ALA A 49 18.86 -19.37 -4.40
CA ALA A 49 18.08 -18.97 -3.22
C ALA A 49 18.59 -17.65 -2.62
N ALA A 50 19.90 -17.48 -2.49
CA ALA A 50 20.52 -16.26 -2.01
C ALA A 50 20.23 -15.07 -2.96
N TYR A 51 20.33 -15.29 -4.28
CA TYR A 51 20.02 -14.26 -5.27
C TYR A 51 18.55 -13.82 -5.23
N ILE A 52 17.61 -14.77 -5.17
CA ILE A 52 16.18 -14.49 -5.06
C ILE A 52 15.91 -13.72 -3.76
N SER A 53 16.45 -14.19 -2.64
CA SER A 53 16.30 -13.54 -1.33
C SER A 53 16.82 -12.10 -1.34
N TRP A 54 18.00 -11.88 -1.95
CA TRP A 54 18.57 -10.55 -2.13
C TRP A 54 17.65 -9.64 -2.94
N LYS A 55 17.15 -10.12 -4.09
CA LYS A 55 16.20 -9.36 -4.94
C LYS A 55 14.93 -9.00 -4.19
N VAL A 56 14.35 -9.95 -3.45
CA VAL A 56 13.14 -9.73 -2.64
C VAL A 56 13.41 -8.66 -1.57
N LEU A 57 14.55 -8.73 -0.88
CA LEU A 57 14.95 -7.71 0.11
C LEU A 57 15.09 -6.32 -0.51
N CYS A 58 15.73 -6.19 -1.68
CA CYS A 58 15.85 -4.90 -2.37
C CYS A 58 14.49 -4.32 -2.75
N HIS A 59 13.57 -5.15 -3.25
CA HIS A 59 12.22 -4.72 -3.58
C HIS A 59 11.44 -4.31 -2.33
N LEU A 60 11.51 -5.12 -1.27
CA LEU A 60 10.89 -4.81 0.02
C LEU A 60 11.39 -3.47 0.57
N TRP A 61 12.69 -3.25 0.53
CA TRP A 61 13.32 -1.99 0.95
C TRP A 61 12.82 -0.79 0.14
N THR A 62 12.66 -0.95 -1.17
CA THR A 62 12.15 0.11 -2.05
C THR A 62 10.69 0.45 -1.73
N ILE A 63 9.87 -0.56 -1.47
CA ILE A 63 8.46 -0.40 -1.04
C ILE A 63 8.42 0.32 0.31
N LEU A 64 9.23 -0.11 1.28
CA LEU A 64 9.30 0.50 2.60
C LEU A 64 9.66 1.99 2.52
N LYS A 65 10.64 2.36 1.68
CA LYS A 65 11.00 3.76 1.44
C LYS A 65 9.83 4.58 0.90
N ARG A 66 9.06 4.03 -0.05
CA ARG A 66 7.87 4.71 -0.59
C ARG A 66 6.80 4.90 0.47
N ILE A 67 6.54 3.89 1.29
CA ILE A 67 5.58 3.98 2.40
C ILE A 67 6.02 5.05 3.39
N MET A 68 7.30 5.09 3.77
CA MET A 68 7.81 6.13 4.67
C MET A 68 7.66 7.54 4.10
N LEU A 69 7.85 7.72 2.79
CA LEU A 69 7.64 9.02 2.15
C LEU A 69 6.17 9.44 2.21
N VAL A 70 5.24 8.51 1.94
CA VAL A 70 3.80 8.79 2.06
C VAL A 70 3.44 9.17 3.49
N VAL A 71 3.93 8.43 4.49
CA VAL A 71 3.72 8.75 5.90
C VAL A 71 4.26 10.13 6.25
N LEU A 72 5.45 10.49 5.76
CA LEU A 72 6.05 11.80 5.97
C LEU A 72 5.19 12.92 5.36
N VAL A 73 4.65 12.73 4.14
CA VAL A 73 3.77 13.71 3.50
C VAL A 73 2.47 13.88 4.30
N VAL A 74 1.85 12.79 4.74
CA VAL A 74 0.65 12.84 5.60
C VAL A 74 0.96 13.56 6.90
N PHE A 75 2.10 13.28 7.52
CA PHE A 75 2.53 13.94 8.75
C PHE A 75 2.75 15.44 8.53
N ALA A 76 3.37 15.84 7.42
CA ALA A 76 3.55 17.25 7.06
C ALA A 76 2.20 17.97 6.83
N ALA A 77 1.24 17.32 6.17
CA ALA A 77 -0.10 17.86 5.99
C ALA A 77 -0.85 18.01 7.33
N MET A 78 -0.71 17.04 8.24
CA MET A 78 -1.26 17.12 9.59
C MET A 78 -0.66 18.29 10.37
N LEU A 79 0.67 18.43 10.35
CA LEU A 79 1.38 19.55 10.98
C LEU A 79 0.91 20.90 10.44
N TRP A 80 0.71 21.03 9.13
CA TRP A 80 0.21 22.24 8.51
C TRP A 80 -1.21 22.57 8.97
N SER A 81 -2.09 21.57 9.07
CA SER A 81 -3.50 21.79 9.42
C SER A 81 -3.75 22.10 10.91
N ARG A 82 -2.96 21.54 11.83
CA ARG A 82 -3.22 21.59 13.29
C ARG A 82 -2.14 22.30 14.10
N GLY A 83 -1.00 22.64 13.50
CA GLY A 83 0.14 23.26 14.19
C GLY A 83 1.01 22.26 14.95
N LEU A 84 2.30 22.57 15.02
CA LEU A 84 3.36 21.65 15.52
C LEU A 84 3.17 21.24 16.98
N HIS A 85 2.61 22.12 17.81
CA HIS A 85 2.42 21.84 19.23
C HIS A 85 1.37 20.76 19.48
N GLN A 86 0.31 20.68 18.68
CA GLN A 86 -0.83 19.78 18.92
C GLN A 86 -0.57 18.37 18.36
N VAL A 87 0.16 18.27 17.24
CA VAL A 87 0.55 16.98 16.64
C VAL A 87 1.57 16.24 17.51
N VAL A 88 2.57 16.94 18.06
CA VAL A 88 3.61 16.31 18.89
C VAL A 88 3.08 15.92 20.28
N SER A 89 2.20 16.72 20.88
CA SER A 89 1.71 16.48 22.25
C SER A 89 0.51 15.54 22.32
N HIS A 90 -0.28 15.40 21.25
CA HIS A 90 -1.51 14.62 21.27
C HIS A 90 -1.50 13.46 20.27
N ASP A 91 -1.11 13.70 19.02
CA ASP A 91 -1.18 12.65 17.98
C ASP A 91 -0.05 11.60 18.13
N VAL A 92 1.17 12.00 18.51
CA VAL A 92 2.31 11.08 18.75
C VAL A 92 2.08 10.11 19.93
N PRO A 93 1.68 10.55 21.14
CA PRO A 93 1.44 9.62 22.25
C PRO A 93 0.22 8.73 22.02
N VAL A 94 -0.80 9.20 21.30
CA VAL A 94 -1.94 8.37 20.88
C VAL A 94 -1.49 7.28 19.91
N LEU A 95 -0.66 7.61 18.90
CA LEU A 95 -0.06 6.59 18.02
C LEU A 95 0.78 5.58 18.81
N MET A 96 1.56 6.05 19.79
CA MET A 96 2.41 5.19 20.62
C MET A 96 1.59 4.25 21.51
N GLN A 97 0.41 4.69 21.98
CA GLN A 97 -0.55 3.81 22.66
C GLN A 97 -1.13 2.74 21.73
N TYR A 98 -1.42 3.09 20.47
CA TYR A 98 -1.90 2.13 19.47
C TYR A 98 -0.83 1.11 19.02
N LEU A 99 0.45 1.51 18.99
CA LEU A 99 1.59 0.65 18.69
C LEU A 99 2.16 -0.06 19.93
N GLY A 100 1.54 0.12 21.10
CA GLY A 100 1.96 -0.51 22.34
C GLY A 100 1.92 -2.05 22.26
N PRO A 101 2.73 -2.76 23.05
CA PRO A 101 2.97 -4.20 22.95
C PRO A 101 1.75 -5.12 23.16
N LYS A 102 0.57 -4.57 23.45
CA LYS A 102 -0.70 -5.29 23.59
C LYS A 102 -1.58 -5.27 22.33
N ALA A 103 -1.18 -4.55 21.27
CA ALA A 103 -1.95 -4.46 20.04
C ALA A 103 -1.73 -5.72 19.18
N SER A 104 -2.72 -6.62 19.19
CA SER A 104 -2.72 -7.77 18.28
C SER A 104 -2.92 -7.28 16.83
N ILE A 105 -2.08 -7.76 15.91
CA ILE A 105 -2.15 -7.46 14.46
C ILE A 105 -3.60 -7.57 13.90
N PRO A 106 -4.42 -8.59 14.29
CA PRO A 106 -5.81 -8.68 13.84
C PRO A 106 -6.70 -7.52 14.34
N GLY A 107 -6.47 -7.04 15.56
CA GLY A 107 -7.22 -5.92 16.14
C GLY A 107 -6.95 -4.61 15.41
N LEU A 108 -5.68 -4.34 15.10
CA LEU A 108 -5.29 -3.17 14.30
C LEU A 108 -5.90 -3.20 12.90
N TRP A 109 -5.95 -4.37 12.25
CA TRP A 109 -6.52 -4.53 10.93
C TRP A 109 -8.04 -4.28 10.89
N ASN A 110 -8.78 -4.83 11.85
CA ASN A 110 -10.23 -4.61 11.96
C ASN A 110 -10.57 -3.13 12.21
N GLN A 111 -9.74 -2.43 12.98
CA GLN A 111 -9.94 -1.02 13.29
C GLN A 111 -9.64 -0.11 12.09
N ILE A 112 -8.58 -0.40 11.34
CA ILE A 112 -8.29 0.28 10.06
C ILE A 112 -9.45 0.08 9.09
N ARG A 113 -9.99 -1.14 8.99
CA ARG A 113 -11.15 -1.44 8.13
C ARG A 113 -12.39 -0.65 8.52
N TYR A 114 -12.61 -0.41 9.80
CA TYR A 114 -13.73 0.39 10.31
C TYR A 114 -13.63 1.88 9.94
N TYR A 115 -12.42 2.45 10.03
CA TYR A 115 -12.20 3.85 9.64
C TYR A 115 -12.15 4.08 8.12
N ILE A 116 -11.75 3.06 7.35
CA ILE A 116 -11.74 3.10 5.88
C ILE A 116 -13.13 2.86 5.27
N HIS A 117 -14.12 2.48 6.08
CA HIS A 117 -15.47 2.18 5.56
C HIS A 117 -16.12 3.45 4.95
N PRO A 118 -16.64 3.37 3.71
CA PRO A 118 -17.09 4.54 2.93
C PRO A 118 -18.24 5.31 3.60
N ASP A 119 -19.09 4.64 4.38
CA ASP A 119 -20.20 5.28 5.10
C ASP A 119 -19.73 6.26 6.20
N ASN A 120 -18.54 6.06 6.77
CA ASN A 120 -17.98 6.95 7.80
C ASN A 120 -17.24 8.15 7.20
N PHE A 121 -16.69 8.00 5.98
CA PHE A 121 -16.08 9.11 5.25
C PHE A 121 -17.09 10.20 4.89
N GLY A 122 -18.31 9.82 4.50
CA GLY A 122 -19.39 10.76 4.19
C GLY A 122 -19.78 11.64 5.39
N LYS A 123 -19.84 11.06 6.59
CA LYS A 123 -20.15 11.80 7.82
C LYS A 123 -19.06 12.81 8.20
N LEU A 124 -17.79 12.42 8.12
CA LEU A 124 -16.64 13.30 8.39
C LEU A 124 -16.54 14.47 7.40
N TYR A 125 -16.79 14.21 6.11
CA TYR A 125 -16.84 15.28 5.11
C TYR A 125 -18.03 16.21 5.34
N SER A 126 -19.21 15.67 5.65
CA SER A 126 -20.42 16.47 5.86
C SER A 126 -20.28 17.45 7.02
N SER A 127 -19.70 17.03 8.15
CA SER A 127 -19.52 17.90 9.32
C SER A 127 -18.45 18.97 9.08
N ALA A 128 -17.34 18.63 8.42
CA ALA A 128 -16.29 19.60 8.09
C ALA A 128 -16.79 20.67 7.09
N LEU A 129 -17.58 20.27 6.09
CA LEU A 129 -18.22 21.20 5.15
C LEU A 129 -19.24 22.09 5.85
N GLN A 130 -20.03 21.54 6.78
CA GLN A 130 -21.05 22.29 7.52
C GLN A 130 -20.42 23.42 8.36
N VAL A 131 -19.30 23.14 9.03
CA VAL A 131 -18.56 24.13 9.82
C VAL A 131 -17.96 25.23 8.93
N GLN A 132 -17.46 24.89 7.74
CA GLN A 132 -16.96 25.88 6.78
C GLN A 132 -18.07 26.75 6.18
N LEU A 133 -19.25 26.17 5.94
CA LEU A 133 -20.42 26.90 5.43
C LEU A 133 -20.99 27.88 6.47
N GLU A 134 -21.06 27.49 7.75
CA GLU A 134 -21.52 28.37 8.83
C GLU A 134 -20.57 29.56 9.04
N THR A 135 -19.26 29.32 9.00
CA THR A 135 -18.26 30.39 9.14
C THR A 135 -18.24 31.35 7.94
N LEU A 136 -18.49 30.85 6.73
CA LEU A 136 -18.67 31.71 5.54
C LEU A 136 -19.98 32.50 5.61
N ARG A 137 -21.07 31.89 6.07
CA ARG A 137 -22.35 32.55 6.27
C ARG A 137 -22.22 33.73 7.25
N ASP A 138 -21.62 33.50 8.42
CA ASP A 138 -21.43 34.55 9.42
C ASP A 138 -20.53 35.69 8.93
N ARG A 139 -19.49 35.38 8.15
CA ARG A 139 -18.67 36.43 7.49
C ARG A 139 -19.48 37.22 6.47
N SER A 140 -20.31 36.57 5.67
CA SER A 140 -21.13 37.25 4.67
C SER A 140 -22.17 38.18 5.31
N VAL A 141 -22.79 37.76 6.41
CA VAL A 141 -23.76 38.58 7.15
C VAL A 141 -23.08 39.79 7.79
N ARG A 142 -21.89 39.62 8.36
CA ARG A 142 -21.12 40.75 8.91
C ARG A 142 -20.70 41.74 7.82
N PHE A 143 -20.25 41.25 6.67
CA PHE A 143 -19.87 42.11 5.54
C PHE A 143 -21.07 42.91 5.01
N LEU A 144 -22.24 42.28 4.90
CA LEU A 144 -23.47 42.97 4.50
C LEU A 144 -23.94 43.99 5.54
N ALA A 145 -23.80 43.69 6.83
CA ALA A 145 -24.11 44.63 7.90
C ALA A 145 -23.17 45.85 7.89
N ASP A 146 -21.88 45.63 7.62
CA ASP A 146 -20.87 46.68 7.53
C ASP A 146 -21.06 47.59 6.30
N LEU A 147 -21.60 47.05 5.19
CA LEU A 147 -21.98 47.82 4.00
C LEU A 147 -23.30 48.61 4.16
N SER A 148 -24.10 48.28 5.17
CA SER A 148 -25.40 48.93 5.42
C SER A 148 -25.32 50.11 6.41
N ASN A 149 -24.15 50.34 7.02
CA ASN A 149 -23.81 51.52 7.81
C ASN A 149 -22.96 52.50 7.01
#